data_AF-A0A2P5MGC1-F1
#
_entry.id   AF-A0A2P5MGC1-F1
#
_cell.length_a   1.000
_cell.length_b   1.000
_cell.length_c   1.000
_cell.angle_alpha   90.00
_cell.angle_beta   90.00
_cell.angle_gamma   90.00
#
_symmetry.space_group_name_H-M   'P 1'
#
loop_
_entity.id
_entity.type
_entity.pdbx_description
1 polymer ?
#
loop_
_entity_poly.entity_id
_entity_poly.type
_entity_poly.pdbx_seq_one_letter_code
_entity_poly.pdbx_strand_id
1 'polypeptide(L)'
;MYKVAGSSLFLLMPFRVVAWEDDAVLSFISQVNPIILAQRNVTQAYAQPDSVTWALQNTSLSGRLGFGGTDFRDDPYTVFGGLQINIPLSSIKEEREQALKVVAEAKALDAMHTKALLDIAQLRQMEAELEASQVRRTFLKEKAAWLKQRIDEGYSSEMNELWAIGSKLNTEDALIAKVGLLAKTQRYKLAKYAGTEWPTLLAYLEGKTETLGGYDG
;
A
#
# COMPACT_ATOMS: atom_id res chain seq x y z
N MET A 1 -12.57 0.21 62.80
CA MET A 1 -11.37 -0.17 62.04
C MET A 1 -11.56 0.30 60.61
N TYR A 2 -10.67 1.19 60.15
CA TYR A 2 -10.66 1.75 58.81
C TYR A 2 -10.29 0.68 57.78
N LYS A 3 -10.96 0.69 56.62
CA LYS A 3 -10.28 0.36 55.36
C LYS A 3 -10.77 1.31 54.26
N VAL A 4 -9.79 2.05 53.78
CA VAL A 4 -9.81 3.14 52.81
C VAL A 4 -9.84 2.55 51.39
N ALA A 5 -10.59 3.25 50.53
CA ALA A 5 -10.44 3.50 49.09
C ALA A 5 -9.69 2.53 48.15
N GLY A 6 -10.19 2.50 46.92
CA GLY A 6 -9.53 1.98 45.71
C GLY A 6 -10.35 0.85 45.10
N SER A 7 -10.94 0.94 43.90
CA SER A 7 -10.42 1.63 42.73
C SER A 7 -11.56 1.98 41.77
N SER A 8 -11.77 3.27 41.58
CA SER A 8 -12.32 3.80 40.33
C SER A 8 -11.24 3.69 39.25
N LEU A 9 -11.31 2.67 38.40
CA LEU A 9 -10.52 2.61 37.17
C LEU A 9 -11.22 1.75 36.10
N PHE A 10 -12.41 2.19 35.68
CA PHE A 10 -13.04 1.71 34.43
C PHE A 10 -13.15 2.84 33.38
N LEU A 11 -12.41 3.94 33.56
CA LEU A 11 -12.27 4.97 32.55
C LEU A 11 -11.11 4.60 31.62
N LEU A 12 -11.34 4.72 30.30
CA LEU A 12 -10.44 4.41 29.18
C LEU A 12 -10.60 3.00 28.57
N MET A 13 -11.82 2.64 28.17
CA MET A 13 -11.91 1.96 26.87
C MET A 13 -12.00 3.06 25.81
N PRO A 14 -10.90 3.44 25.13
CA PRO A 14 -11.06 4.19 23.90
C PRO A 14 -11.86 3.27 22.98
N PHE A 15 -12.87 3.83 22.32
CA PHE A 15 -13.61 3.18 21.25
C PHE A 15 -12.59 2.51 20.31
N ARG A 16 -12.41 1.19 20.44
CA ARG A 16 -11.86 0.38 19.37
C ARG A 16 -12.96 0.29 18.33
N VAL A 17 -13.18 1.39 17.61
CA VAL A 17 -13.50 1.26 16.19
C VAL A 17 -12.39 0.37 15.68
N VAL A 18 -12.76 -0.80 15.16
CA VAL A 18 -11.85 -1.70 14.45
C VAL A 18 -11.40 -0.94 13.21
N ALA A 19 -10.50 0.00 13.43
CA ALA A 19 -9.82 0.76 12.42
C ALA A 19 -8.84 -0.25 11.83
N TRP A 20 -9.11 -0.63 10.58
CA TRP A 20 -8.15 -1.28 9.71
C TRP A 20 -6.77 -0.64 9.87
N GLU A 21 -5.70 -1.43 9.82
CA GLU A 21 -4.34 -0.95 10.10
C GLU A 21 -3.70 -0.40 8.82
N ASP A 22 -3.07 0.78 8.92
CA ASP A 22 -2.41 1.43 7.78
C ASP A 22 -1.27 0.55 7.23
N ASP A 23 -0.50 -0.07 8.12
CA ASP A 23 0.61 -0.97 7.78
C ASP A 23 0.14 -2.24 7.06
N ALA A 24 -1.01 -2.80 7.46
CA ALA A 24 -1.61 -3.95 6.81
C ALA A 24 -2.07 -3.61 5.38
N VAL A 25 -2.66 -2.43 5.18
CA VAL A 25 -3.06 -1.95 3.85
C VAL A 25 -1.84 -1.73 2.94
N LEU A 26 -0.81 -1.07 3.45
CA LEU A 26 0.40 -0.77 2.67
C LEU A 26 1.17 -2.04 2.29
N SER A 27 1.36 -2.95 3.24
CA SER A 27 2.01 -4.24 2.99
C SER A 27 1.25 -5.06 1.93
N PHE A 28 -0.08 -5.15 2.04
CA PHE A 28 -0.92 -5.83 1.06
C PHE A 28 -0.82 -5.20 -0.34
N ILE A 29 -0.88 -3.86 -0.44
CA ILE A 29 -0.71 -3.16 -1.73
C ILE A 29 0.67 -3.46 -2.31
N SER A 30 1.73 -3.42 -1.50
CA SER A 30 3.10 -3.65 -1.98
C SER A 30 3.32 -5.05 -2.59
N GLN A 31 2.56 -6.04 -2.12
CA GLN A 31 2.66 -7.43 -2.57
C GLN A 31 1.88 -7.67 -3.85
N VAL A 32 0.67 -7.11 -3.96
CA VAL A 32 -0.28 -7.48 -5.01
C VAL A 32 -0.32 -6.49 -6.18
N ASN A 33 0.21 -5.28 -6.01
CA ASN A 33 0.08 -4.23 -7.02
C ASN A 33 0.68 -4.67 -8.38
N PRO A 34 -0.09 -4.60 -9.48
CA PRO A 34 0.35 -5.08 -10.78
C PRO A 34 1.50 -4.26 -11.39
N ILE A 35 1.63 -2.98 -11.03
CA ILE A 35 2.74 -2.12 -11.49
C ILE A 35 4.04 -2.56 -10.82
N ILE A 36 3.98 -2.85 -9.52
CA ILE A 36 5.13 -3.37 -8.76
C ILE A 36 5.54 -4.73 -9.31
N LEU A 37 4.58 -5.63 -9.52
CA LEU A 37 4.85 -6.95 -10.10
C LEU A 37 5.44 -6.86 -11.51
N ALA A 38 4.93 -5.96 -12.36
CA ALA A 38 5.48 -5.75 -13.70
C ALA A 38 6.94 -5.26 -13.66
N GLN A 39 7.28 -4.37 -12.73
CA GLN A 39 8.65 -3.91 -12.56
C GLN A 39 9.57 -4.98 -11.98
N ARG A 40 9.12 -5.75 -10.99
CA ARG A 40 9.86 -6.91 -10.47
C ARG A 40 10.17 -7.92 -11.57
N ASN A 41 9.22 -8.21 -12.45
CA ASN A 41 9.44 -9.10 -13.60
C ASN A 41 10.50 -8.53 -14.56
N VAL A 42 10.50 -7.22 -14.81
CA VAL A 42 11.53 -6.56 -15.63
C VAL A 42 12.88 -6.59 -14.92
N THR A 43 12.96 -6.41 -13.60
CA THR A 43 14.22 -6.51 -12.87
C THR A 43 14.75 -7.95 -12.89
N GLN A 44 13.89 -8.94 -12.66
CA GLN A 44 14.26 -10.37 -12.66
C GLN A 44 14.75 -10.86 -14.02
N ALA A 45 14.19 -10.37 -15.13
CA ALA A 45 14.66 -10.70 -16.48
C ALA A 45 16.12 -10.27 -16.74
N TYR A 46 16.69 -9.39 -15.92
CA TYR A 46 18.07 -8.91 -16.00
C TYR A 46 18.91 -9.29 -14.77
N ALA A 47 18.39 -10.18 -13.90
CA ALA A 47 19.16 -10.72 -12.79
C ALA A 47 20.32 -11.56 -13.32
N GLN A 48 21.51 -11.44 -12.70
CA GLN A 48 22.70 -12.16 -13.14
C GLN A 48 22.44 -13.68 -13.18
N PRO A 49 22.79 -14.37 -14.28
CA PRO A 49 22.87 -15.82 -14.26
C PRO A 49 23.93 -16.24 -13.23
N ASP A 50 23.65 -17.32 -12.50
CA ASP A 50 24.50 -17.85 -11.44
C ASP A 50 25.96 -17.99 -11.91
N SER A 51 26.93 -17.86 -11.01
CA SER A 51 28.37 -17.80 -11.34
C SER A 51 28.86 -18.94 -12.24
N VAL A 52 28.24 -20.11 -12.08
CA VAL A 52 28.44 -21.32 -12.88
C VAL A 52 27.93 -21.13 -14.33
N THR A 53 26.72 -20.58 -14.47
CA THR A 53 26.08 -20.31 -15.77
C THR A 53 26.82 -19.23 -16.54
N TRP A 54 27.33 -18.19 -15.86
CA TRP A 54 28.19 -17.17 -16.45
C TRP A 54 29.49 -17.77 -17.00
N ALA A 55 30.14 -18.67 -16.25
CA ALA A 55 31.36 -19.33 -16.68
C ALA A 55 31.13 -20.25 -17.89
N LEU A 56 30.00 -20.98 -17.91
CA LEU A 56 29.57 -21.84 -19.02
C LEU A 56 29.28 -21.05 -20.30
N GLN A 57 28.65 -19.87 -20.20
CA GLN A 57 28.33 -19.04 -21.36
C GLN A 57 29.56 -18.36 -21.98
N ASN A 58 30.59 -18.06 -21.17
CA ASN A 58 31.75 -17.28 -21.59
C ASN A 58 33.02 -18.12 -21.87
N THR A 59 32.94 -19.45 -21.67
CA THR A 59 34.05 -20.37 -21.96
C THR A 59 33.76 -21.12 -23.26
N SER A 60 34.48 -20.79 -24.33
CA SER A 60 34.44 -21.58 -25.56
C SER A 60 35.71 -22.41 -25.69
N LEU A 61 35.56 -23.74 -25.74
CA LEU A 61 36.66 -24.65 -26.03
C LEU A 61 36.71 -24.83 -27.54
N SER A 62 37.74 -24.27 -28.18
CA SER A 62 37.96 -24.46 -29.61
C SER A 62 39.19 -25.33 -29.83
N GLY A 63 39.00 -26.48 -30.49
CA GLY A 63 40.07 -27.30 -31.01
C GLY A 63 40.15 -27.09 -32.52
N ARG A 64 41.27 -26.56 -33.02
CA ARG A 64 41.51 -26.47 -34.46
C ARG A 64 42.50 -27.56 -34.85
N LEU A 65 42.02 -28.52 -35.63
CA LEU A 65 42.84 -29.53 -36.30
C LEU A 65 43.12 -29.02 -37.71
N GLY A 66 44.33 -28.51 -37.94
CA GLY A 66 44.77 -28.05 -39.26
C GLY A 66 45.54 -29.16 -39.97
N PHE A 67 45.03 -29.60 -41.14
CA PHE A 67 45.79 -30.44 -42.07
C PHE A 67 46.22 -29.55 -43.23
N GLY A 68 47.51 -29.18 -43.26
CA GLY A 68 48.06 -28.32 -44.29
C GLY A 68 49.58 -28.24 -44.16
N GLY A 69 50.29 -29.04 -44.96
CA GLY A 69 51.73 -28.92 -45.09
C GLY A 69 52.09 -27.64 -45.82
N THR A 70 52.97 -26.85 -45.23
CA THR A 70 53.70 -25.80 -45.95
C THR A 70 55.13 -26.28 -46.16
N ASP A 71 55.75 -25.89 -47.28
CA ASP A 71 57.08 -26.31 -47.77
C ASP A 71 58.29 -26.06 -46.81
N PHE A 72 58.04 -25.74 -45.53
CA PHE A 72 59.08 -25.41 -44.56
C PHE A 72 59.06 -26.28 -43.28
N ARG A 73 58.23 -27.34 -43.20
CA ARG A 73 58.28 -28.32 -42.09
C ARG A 73 57.62 -29.66 -42.44
N ASP A 74 58.37 -30.75 -42.26
CA ASP A 74 57.99 -32.14 -42.59
C ASP A 74 57.10 -32.86 -41.55
N ASP A 75 56.47 -32.13 -40.61
CA ASP A 75 55.56 -32.72 -39.61
C ASP A 75 54.09 -32.38 -39.96
N PRO A 76 53.27 -33.34 -40.45
CA PRO A 76 51.95 -33.07 -41.01
C PRO A 76 50.82 -32.88 -39.96
N TYR A 77 51.15 -32.66 -38.69
CA TYR A 77 50.16 -32.56 -37.62
C TYR A 77 50.44 -31.35 -36.71
N THR A 78 49.71 -30.24 -36.92
CA THR A 78 49.68 -29.12 -35.98
C THR A 78 48.41 -29.21 -35.14
N VAL A 79 48.55 -29.64 -33.88
CA VAL A 79 47.46 -29.69 -32.92
C VAL A 79 47.49 -28.41 -32.10
N PHE A 80 46.51 -27.53 -32.30
CA PHE A 80 46.33 -26.33 -31.49
C PHE A 80 45.13 -26.52 -30.55
N GLY A 81 45.40 -26.61 -29.25
CA GLY A 81 44.39 -26.58 -28.19
C GLY A 81 44.41 -25.23 -27.50
N GLY A 82 43.35 -24.44 -27.65
CA GLY A 82 43.22 -23.12 -27.04
C GLY A 82 41.96 -23.03 -26.18
N LEU A 83 42.10 -22.58 -24.94
CA LEU A 83 40.96 -22.14 -24.13
C LEU A 83 40.71 -20.66 -24.45
N GLN A 84 39.59 -20.36 -25.08
CA GLN A 84 39.20 -18.97 -25.35
C GLN A 84 38.17 -18.53 -24.30
N ILE A 85 38.63 -17.74 -23.34
CA ILE A 85 37.77 -17.05 -22.37
C ILE A 85 37.40 -15.71 -22.98
N ASN A 86 36.11 -15.52 -23.30
CA ASN A 86 35.62 -14.23 -23.74
C ASN A 86 35.19 -13.45 -22.50
N ILE A 87 35.97 -12.45 -22.08
CA ILE A 87 35.58 -11.54 -21.00
C ILE A 87 34.90 -10.34 -21.68
N PRO A 88 33.56 -10.27 -21.72
CA PRO A 88 32.91 -9.16 -22.38
C PRO A 88 33.14 -7.87 -21.59
N LEU A 89 33.58 -6.81 -22.29
CA LEU A 89 33.68 -5.45 -21.75
C LEU A 89 32.31 -4.84 -21.34
N SER A 90 31.21 -5.58 -21.55
CA SER A 90 29.85 -5.17 -21.18
C SER A 90 29.58 -5.29 -19.68
N SER A 91 30.40 -5.96 -18.87
CA SER A 91 30.09 -6.22 -17.45
C SER A 91 29.80 -4.93 -16.67
N ILE A 92 30.62 -3.88 -16.81
CA ILE A 92 30.40 -2.59 -16.12
C ILE A 92 29.17 -1.85 -16.66
N LYS A 93 28.89 -1.97 -17.97
CA LYS A 93 27.72 -1.34 -18.60
C LYS A 93 26.42 -2.04 -18.15
N GLU A 94 26.46 -3.36 -18.07
CA GLU A 94 25.36 -4.22 -17.64
C GLU A 94 25.08 -4.05 -16.13
N GLU A 95 26.12 -3.98 -15.30
CA GLU A 95 26.01 -3.62 -13.88
C GLU A 95 25.37 -2.23 -13.68
N ARG A 96 25.75 -1.24 -14.49
CA ARG A 96 25.12 0.10 -14.45
C ARG A 96 23.65 0.05 -14.89
N GLU A 97 23.34 -0.67 -15.96
CA GLU A 97 21.96 -0.83 -16.42
C GLU A 97 21.08 -1.56 -15.40
N GLN A 98 21.63 -2.54 -14.67
CA GLN A 98 20.97 -3.22 -13.55
C GLN A 98 20.76 -2.27 -12.37
N ALA A 99 21.80 -1.55 -11.93
CA ALA A 99 21.69 -0.59 -10.84
C ALA A 99 20.64 0.48 -11.15
N LEU A 100 20.58 0.96 -12.40
CA LEU A 100 19.54 1.90 -12.84
C LEU A 100 18.12 1.30 -12.79
N LYS A 101 17.95 0.00 -13.09
CA LYS A 101 16.65 -0.68 -13.00
C LYS A 101 16.20 -0.92 -11.57
N VAL A 102 17.11 -1.35 -10.69
CA VAL A 102 16.82 -1.49 -9.25
C VAL A 102 16.44 -0.14 -8.65
N VAL A 103 17.15 0.94 -9.02
CA VAL A 103 16.78 2.30 -8.63
C VAL A 103 15.43 2.72 -9.22
N ALA A 104 15.12 2.33 -10.46
CA ALA A 104 13.82 2.61 -11.07
C ALA A 104 12.67 1.87 -10.36
N GLU A 105 12.89 0.61 -9.96
CA GLU A 105 11.95 -0.17 -9.14
C GLU A 105 11.73 0.49 -7.77
N ALA A 106 12.82 0.84 -7.07
CA ALA A 106 12.74 1.51 -5.78
C ALA A 106 11.99 2.86 -5.88
N LYS A 107 12.23 3.64 -6.94
CA LYS A 107 11.51 4.91 -7.17
C LYS A 107 10.03 4.71 -7.44
N ALA A 108 9.64 3.66 -8.15
CA ALA A 108 8.23 3.40 -8.42
C ALA A 108 7.51 2.85 -7.19
N LEU A 109 8.18 2.00 -6.40
CA LEU A 109 7.70 1.57 -5.09
C LEU A 109 7.44 2.77 -4.18
N ASP A 110 8.42 3.66 -4.06
CA ASP A 110 8.32 4.87 -3.24
C ASP A 110 7.20 5.81 -3.71
N ALA A 111 7.10 6.02 -5.03
CA ALA A 111 6.03 6.82 -5.61
C ALA A 111 4.64 6.23 -5.37
N MET A 112 4.51 4.89 -5.41
CA MET A 112 3.26 4.19 -5.11
C MET A 112 2.93 4.25 -3.61
N HIS A 113 3.90 4.03 -2.74
CA HIS A 113 3.75 4.13 -1.29
C HIS A 113 3.32 5.55 -0.88
N THR A 114 3.97 6.57 -1.43
CA THR A 114 3.62 7.97 -1.18
C THR A 114 2.17 8.26 -1.58
N LYS A 115 1.73 7.79 -2.76
CA LYS A 115 0.34 7.96 -3.21
C LYS A 115 -0.65 7.22 -2.32
N ALA A 116 -0.35 5.97 -1.95
CA ALA A 116 -1.18 5.18 -1.06
C ALA A 116 -1.30 5.82 0.33
N LEU A 117 -0.19 6.29 0.91
CA LEU A 117 -0.15 7.01 2.18
C LEU A 117 -0.97 8.30 2.15
N LEU A 118 -0.86 9.10 1.09
CA LEU A 118 -1.68 10.30 0.92
C LEU A 118 -3.17 9.96 0.84
N ASP A 119 -3.52 8.91 0.10
CA ASP A 119 -4.91 8.47 -0.04
C ASP A 119 -5.47 7.88 1.27
N ILE A 120 -4.63 7.20 2.07
CA ILE A 120 -4.94 6.72 3.43
C ILE A 120 -5.17 7.90 4.37
N ALA A 121 -4.26 8.89 4.38
CA ALA A 121 -4.39 10.08 5.23
C ALA A 121 -5.67 10.86 4.91
N GLN A 122 -6.03 10.98 3.63
CA GLN A 122 -7.31 11.57 3.21
C GLN A 122 -8.51 10.77 3.72
N LEU A 123 -8.46 9.43 3.66
CA LEU A 123 -9.54 8.59 4.20
C LEU A 123 -9.68 8.77 5.72
N ARG A 124 -8.57 8.79 6.46
CA ARG A 124 -8.55 9.06 7.91
C ARG A 124 -9.15 10.42 8.25
N GLN A 125 -8.83 11.45 7.48
CA GLN A 125 -9.39 12.78 7.66
C GLN A 125 -10.92 12.79 7.44
N MET A 126 -11.40 12.07 6.42
CA MET A 126 -12.85 11.94 6.16
C MET A 126 -13.56 11.14 7.25
N GLU A 127 -12.95 10.06 7.76
CA GLU A 127 -13.48 9.28 8.88
C GLU A 127 -13.55 10.12 10.15
N ALA A 128 -12.51 10.89 10.46
CA ALA A 128 -12.50 11.80 11.60
C ALA A 128 -13.57 12.90 11.49
N GLU A 129 -13.76 13.50 10.30
CA GLU A 129 -14.82 14.50 10.08
C GLU A 129 -16.21 13.88 10.22
N LEU A 130 -16.39 12.63 9.76
CA LEU A 130 -17.64 11.90 9.88
C LEU A 130 -17.99 11.66 11.35
N GLU A 131 -17.05 11.17 12.15
CA GLU A 131 -17.24 10.99 13.60
C GLU A 131 -17.52 12.32 14.31
N ALA A 132 -16.77 13.38 13.98
CA ALA A 132 -17.00 14.71 14.54
C ALA A 132 -18.41 15.23 14.22
N SER A 133 -18.88 15.09 12.98
CA SER A 133 -20.25 15.47 12.60
C SER A 133 -21.32 14.59 13.25
N GLN A 134 -21.06 13.30 13.47
CA GLN A 134 -21.97 12.45 14.23
C GLN A 134 -22.13 12.94 15.68
N VAL A 135 -21.03 13.30 16.34
CA VAL A 135 -21.05 13.88 17.70
C VAL A 135 -21.77 15.24 17.72
N ARG A 136 -21.52 16.11 16.73
CA ARG A 136 -22.27 17.38 16.60
C ARG A 136 -23.76 17.14 16.43
N ARG A 137 -24.14 16.15 15.60
CA ARG A 137 -25.52 15.79 15.35
C ARG A 137 -26.22 15.25 16.60
N THR A 138 -25.60 14.36 17.37
CA THR A 138 -26.20 13.84 18.61
C THR A 138 -26.43 14.96 19.62
N PHE A 139 -25.44 15.83 19.79
CA PHE A 139 -25.58 17.02 20.65
C PHE A 139 -26.72 17.94 20.20
N LEU A 140 -26.85 18.22 18.89
CA LEU A 140 -27.95 19.04 18.37
C LEU A 140 -29.32 18.38 18.58
N LYS A 141 -29.41 17.05 18.49
CA LYS A 141 -30.64 16.29 18.76
C LYS A 141 -31.04 16.37 20.24
N GLU A 142 -30.10 16.18 21.15
CA GLU A 142 -30.32 16.30 22.59
C GLU A 142 -30.76 17.73 22.95
N LYS A 143 -30.10 18.73 22.37
CA LYS A 143 -30.48 20.14 22.57
C LYS A 143 -31.88 20.44 22.02
N ALA A 144 -32.23 19.92 20.85
CA ALA A 144 -33.57 20.08 20.28
C ALA A 144 -34.65 19.41 21.16
N ALA A 145 -34.37 18.23 21.70
CA ALA A 145 -35.29 17.53 22.61
C ALA A 145 -35.50 18.32 23.91
N TRP A 146 -34.42 18.86 24.48
CA TRP A 146 -34.48 19.71 25.67
C TRP A 146 -35.28 21.00 25.44
N LEU A 147 -35.08 21.70 24.32
CA LEU A 147 -35.86 22.89 23.98
C LEU A 147 -37.33 22.57 23.75
N LYS A 148 -37.62 21.44 23.10
CA LYS A 148 -39.01 20.99 22.90
C LYS A 148 -39.72 20.82 24.24
N GLN A 149 -39.08 20.17 25.22
CA GLN A 149 -39.63 20.02 26.56
C GLN A 149 -39.92 21.38 27.21
N ARG A 150 -39.04 22.37 27.07
CA ARG A 150 -39.27 23.72 27.62
C ARG A 150 -40.38 24.49 26.93
N ILE A 151 -40.51 24.34 25.61
CA ILE A 151 -41.64 24.92 24.87
C ILE A 151 -42.96 24.31 25.37
N ASP A 152 -42.99 22.99 25.58
CA ASP A 152 -44.16 22.28 26.12
C ASP A 152 -44.48 22.72 27.57
N GLU A 153 -43.47 23.10 28.36
CA GLU A 153 -43.61 23.70 29.69
C GLU A 153 -44.06 25.19 29.68
N GLY A 154 -44.24 25.79 28.49
CA GLY A 154 -44.83 27.13 28.31
C GLY A 154 -43.87 28.23 27.84
N TYR A 155 -42.59 27.92 27.58
CA TYR A 155 -41.61 28.88 27.06
C TYR A 155 -41.69 29.05 25.54
N SER A 156 -42.78 29.65 25.05
CA SER A 156 -43.10 29.81 23.62
C SER A 156 -42.11 30.69 22.82
N SER A 157 -41.31 31.52 23.49
CA SER A 157 -40.27 32.34 22.87
C SER A 157 -39.13 31.53 22.25
N GLU A 158 -38.97 30.25 22.61
CA GLU A 158 -37.86 29.38 22.18
C GLU A 158 -38.16 28.65 20.86
N MET A 159 -39.35 28.84 20.26
CA MET A 159 -39.74 28.21 18.99
C MET A 159 -38.80 28.58 17.83
N ASN A 160 -38.34 29.84 17.77
CA ASN A 160 -37.38 30.27 16.74
C ASN A 160 -36.01 29.60 16.90
N GLU A 161 -35.59 29.32 18.13
CA GLU A 161 -34.34 28.60 18.41
C GLU A 161 -34.45 27.13 17.98
N LEU A 162 -35.62 26.52 18.16
CA LEU A 162 -35.88 25.16 17.68
C LEU A 162 -35.78 25.07 16.16
N TRP A 163 -36.35 26.04 15.41
CA TRP A 163 -36.18 26.14 13.96
C TRP A 163 -34.73 26.34 13.53
N ALA A 164 -33.98 27.19 14.25
CA ALA A 164 -32.57 27.41 13.98
C ALA A 164 -31.73 26.14 14.19
N ILE A 165 -32.02 25.34 15.22
CA ILE A 165 -31.36 24.05 15.45
C ILE A 165 -31.78 23.02 14.41
N GLY A 166 -33.06 22.99 14.00
CA GLY A 166 -33.52 22.12 12.91
C GLY A 166 -32.77 22.38 11.60
N SER A 167 -32.56 23.64 11.25
CA SER A 167 -31.73 24.03 10.09
C SER A 167 -30.29 23.53 10.23
N LYS A 168 -29.66 23.72 11.40
CA LYS A 168 -28.30 23.22 11.68
C LYS A 168 -28.21 21.69 11.61
N LEU A 169 -29.23 20.99 12.11
CA LEU A 169 -29.29 19.53 12.08
C LEU A 169 -29.40 19.01 10.64
N ASN A 170 -30.21 19.67 9.80
CA ASN A 170 -30.27 19.36 8.37
C ASN A 170 -28.94 19.60 7.66
N THR A 171 -28.20 20.66 8.00
CA THR A 171 -26.87 20.90 7.44
C THR A 171 -25.87 19.84 7.86
N GLU A 172 -25.88 19.41 9.13
CA GLU A 172 -25.03 18.30 9.61
C GLU A 172 -25.39 16.97 8.94
N ASP A 173 -26.69 16.67 8.76
CA ASP A 173 -27.13 15.45 8.06
C ASP A 173 -26.68 15.44 6.60
N ALA A 174 -26.74 16.59 5.91
CA ALA A 174 -26.20 16.73 4.56
C ALA A 174 -24.67 16.57 4.51
N LEU A 175 -23.95 17.09 5.50
CA LEU A 175 -22.50 16.92 5.62
C LEU A 175 -22.13 15.46 5.85
N ILE A 176 -22.81 14.76 6.76
CA ILE A 176 -22.58 13.33 7.02
C ILE A 176 -22.82 12.51 5.74
N ALA A 177 -23.90 12.79 5.00
CA ALA A 177 -24.18 12.09 3.75
C ALA A 177 -23.08 12.35 2.69
N LYS A 178 -22.65 13.61 2.54
CA LYS A 178 -21.58 14.00 1.61
C LYS A 178 -20.26 13.32 1.96
N VAL A 179 -19.81 13.47 3.21
CA VAL A 179 -18.53 12.92 3.68
C VAL A 179 -18.55 11.39 3.64
N GLY A 180 -19.68 10.76 4.00
CA GLY A 180 -19.85 9.32 3.89
C GLY A 180 -19.71 8.79 2.45
N LEU A 181 -20.24 9.52 1.45
CA LEU A 181 -20.07 9.16 0.04
C LEU A 181 -18.61 9.35 -0.42
N LEU A 182 -17.96 10.44 -0.01
CA LEU A 182 -16.55 10.68 -0.31
C LEU A 182 -15.65 9.62 0.30
N ALA A 183 -15.87 9.25 1.57
CA ALA A 183 -15.14 8.19 2.26
C ALA A 183 -15.29 6.85 1.53
N LYS A 184 -16.51 6.48 1.11
CA LYS A 184 -16.74 5.27 0.30
C LYS A 184 -15.96 5.31 -1.00
N THR A 185 -16.06 6.40 -1.76
CA THR A 185 -15.32 6.57 -3.03
C THR A 185 -13.81 6.45 -2.81
N GLN A 186 -13.29 7.02 -1.72
CA GLN A 186 -11.88 6.94 -1.38
C GLN A 186 -11.44 5.52 -1.02
N ARG A 187 -12.28 4.74 -0.31
CA ARG A 187 -12.03 3.31 -0.07
C ARG A 187 -11.93 2.51 -1.37
N TYR A 188 -12.81 2.77 -2.34
CA TYR A 188 -12.71 2.16 -3.67
C TYR A 188 -11.42 2.56 -4.41
N LYS A 189 -11.02 3.83 -4.30
CA LYS A 189 -9.78 4.32 -4.91
C LYS A 189 -8.55 3.61 -4.32
N LEU A 190 -8.51 3.47 -2.99
CA LEU A 190 -7.46 2.72 -2.29
C LEU A 190 -7.46 1.24 -2.67
N ALA A 191 -8.62 0.60 -2.68
CA ALA A 191 -8.78 -0.79 -3.09
C ALA A 191 -8.25 -1.06 -4.50
N LYS A 192 -8.42 -0.11 -5.43
CA LYS A 192 -7.93 -0.22 -6.81
C LYS A 192 -6.42 -0.41 -6.92
N TYR A 193 -5.62 0.04 -5.94
CA TYR A 193 -4.18 -0.19 -5.93
C TYR A 193 -3.82 -1.68 -5.82
N ALA A 194 -4.71 -2.52 -5.29
CA ALA A 194 -4.50 -3.97 -5.20
C ALA A 194 -4.81 -4.73 -6.51
N GLY A 195 -5.19 -4.04 -7.59
CA GLY A 195 -5.41 -4.69 -8.89
C GLY A 195 -6.54 -5.73 -8.84
N THR A 196 -6.23 -7.00 -9.07
CA THR A 196 -7.21 -8.10 -9.06
C THR A 196 -7.78 -8.40 -7.67
N GLU A 197 -7.00 -8.14 -6.61
CA GLU A 197 -7.42 -8.36 -5.21
C GLU A 197 -8.11 -7.14 -4.58
N TRP A 198 -8.57 -6.19 -5.41
CA TRP A 198 -9.33 -5.03 -4.94
C TRP A 198 -10.55 -5.39 -4.06
N PRO A 199 -11.32 -6.48 -4.28
CA PRO A 199 -12.47 -6.80 -3.44
C PRO A 199 -12.06 -7.16 -2.01
N THR A 200 -10.92 -7.85 -1.87
CA THR A 200 -10.34 -8.28 -0.60
C THR A 200 -9.93 -7.06 0.23
N LEU A 201 -9.23 -6.11 -0.40
CA LEU A 201 -8.82 -4.87 0.25
C LEU A 201 -10.03 -3.98 0.60
N LEU A 202 -11.03 -3.92 -0.28
CA LEU A 202 -12.25 -3.15 0.00
C LEU A 202 -13.03 -3.73 1.18
N ALA A 203 -13.19 -5.05 1.25
CA ALA A 203 -13.88 -5.69 2.36
C ALA A 203 -13.20 -5.41 3.71
N TYR A 204 -11.86 -5.38 3.73
CA TYR A 204 -11.10 -4.99 4.92
C TYR A 204 -11.31 -3.52 5.30
N LEU A 205 -11.25 -2.59 4.33
CA LEU A 205 -11.53 -1.16 4.57
C LEU A 205 -12.99 -0.88 4.99
N GLU A 206 -13.92 -1.77 4.66
CA GLU A 206 -15.32 -1.73 5.12
C GLU A 206 -15.55 -2.37 6.49
N GLY A 207 -14.52 -2.98 7.09
CA GLY A 207 -14.58 -3.62 8.41
C GLY A 207 -15.24 -5.01 8.39
N LYS A 208 -15.30 -5.68 7.24
CA LYS A 208 -16.06 -6.94 7.08
C LYS A 208 -15.35 -8.23 7.51
N THR A 209 -14.06 -8.27 7.84
CA THR A 209 -13.42 -9.48 8.41
C THR A 209 -11.99 -9.26 8.93
N GLU A 210 -11.60 -10.19 9.82
CA GLU A 210 -10.30 -10.43 10.45
C GLU A 210 -9.19 -10.66 9.40
N THR A 211 -8.17 -9.79 9.42
CA THR A 211 -6.90 -9.85 8.68
C THR A 211 -6.99 -9.88 7.14
N LEU A 212 -6.36 -8.89 6.50
CA LEU A 212 -5.86 -9.02 5.13
C LEU A 212 -4.93 -10.23 5.11
N GLY A 213 -5.45 -11.40 4.74
CA GLY A 213 -4.78 -12.71 4.68
C GLY A 213 -3.57 -12.85 5.62
N GLY A 214 -3.77 -13.41 6.81
CA GLY A 214 -2.71 -13.67 7.79
C GLY A 214 -1.38 -14.07 7.15
N TYR A 215 -0.40 -13.18 7.26
CA TYR A 215 1.02 -13.49 7.18
C TYR A 215 1.58 -13.24 8.58
N ASP A 216 1.53 -14.27 9.41
CA ASP A 216 2.44 -14.41 10.54
C ASP A 216 3.87 -14.65 9.97
N GLY A 217 4.84 -13.85 10.42
CA GLY A 217 6.27 -14.19 10.40
C GLY A 217 7.01 -14.00 9.09
#